data_AF-N8XQ88-F1
#
_entry.id   AF-N8XQ88-F1
#
_cell.length_a   1.000
_cell.length_b   1.000
_cell.length_c   1.000
_cell.angle_alpha   90.00
_cell.angle_beta   90.00
_cell.angle_gamma   90.00
#
_symmetry.space_group_name_H-M   'P 1'
#
loop_
_entity.id
_entity.type
_entity.pdbx_description
1 polymer ?
#
loop_
_entity_poly.entity_id
_entity_poly.type
_entity_poly.pdbx_seq_one_letter_code
_entity_poly.pdbx_strand_id
1 'polypeptide(L)'
;MSHLNVAKLFALSTLSTLLIACGGGGGSSDNGGNSNPPATKTDLFTLKAKQWSVTPSANNSYCYDIDTQSEISCTTAEWDLKFAMGTRTPLLFSNSGVSGSGNGGVLYSPFDATWEKLSKELDATQGGSLPAQAWSVDAYSNAFMDTTSGNNSFFEYDLFGDHRMSPNFKTFLVTTDSSSKNVVGTYEKPVFAVQIYNYYQGTTSGYISIRYINTQLPHDVKTLTIDATQGWNYVDLSTGTSTKDANGKWQLAFNRYNVQLNQGIGSMVASQPVGFYAADGKPITDKFKDSNAYVATEADLKAAVSTSNVKWGSNSITSILNPTFKGTYPQKLSYGWYNYYPTLSAAQADGLQAAHMLKANTDSATIIRGNKGNSYARLHLKDVKYADPSNASSATTWTFEFDIQPAK
;
A
#
# COMPACT_ATOMS: atom_id res chain seq x y z
N MET A 1 -24.87 8.68 -46.09
CA MET A 1 -24.80 7.21 -45.96
C MET A 1 -23.32 6.84 -45.95
N SER A 2 -22.69 6.23 -44.96
CA SER A 2 -23.03 5.79 -43.61
C SER A 2 -21.72 5.83 -42.81
N HIS A 3 -21.76 6.40 -41.61
CA HIS A 3 -20.75 6.18 -40.57
C HIS A 3 -20.79 4.72 -40.13
N LEU A 4 -19.63 4.09 -39.88
CA LEU A 4 -19.52 3.00 -38.88
C LEU A 4 -18.08 2.81 -38.38
N ASN A 5 -17.82 3.39 -37.21
CA ASN A 5 -17.13 2.82 -36.04
C ASN A 5 -15.91 1.91 -36.21
N VAL A 6 -14.72 2.51 -36.04
CA VAL A 6 -13.55 1.86 -35.42
C VAL A 6 -13.19 2.66 -34.17
N ALA A 7 -13.82 2.31 -33.05
CA ALA A 7 -13.48 2.83 -31.73
C ALA A 7 -13.56 1.68 -30.74
N LYS A 8 -12.40 1.13 -30.35
CA LYS A 8 -12.13 0.39 -29.10
C LYS A 8 -10.68 -0.09 -29.12
N LEU A 9 -9.75 0.83 -28.88
CA LEU A 9 -8.38 0.49 -28.51
C LEU A 9 -7.69 1.67 -27.82
N PHE A 10 -8.13 2.02 -26.60
CA PHE A 10 -7.41 2.89 -25.65
C PHE A 10 -7.98 2.54 -24.26
N ALA A 11 -7.23 2.23 -23.20
CA ALA A 11 -5.87 2.56 -22.86
C ALA A 11 -5.21 1.42 -22.03
N LEU A 12 -4.16 0.81 -22.59
CA LEU A 12 -3.11 0.13 -21.83
C LEU A 12 -1.83 0.95 -22.02
N SER A 13 -1.68 2.02 -21.25
CA SER A 13 -0.41 2.76 -21.18
C SER A 13 -0.42 3.69 -19.96
N THR A 14 -0.42 3.09 -18.77
CA THR A 14 0.07 3.67 -17.49
C THR A 14 -0.01 2.68 -16.33
N LEU A 15 -0.54 1.46 -16.52
CA LEU A 15 -0.45 0.39 -15.53
C LEU A 15 0.94 -0.26 -15.57
N SER A 16 1.97 0.48 -15.15
CA SER A 16 3.29 -0.10 -14.94
C SER A 16 3.23 -1.03 -13.73
N THR A 17 3.54 -2.31 -13.97
CA THR A 17 3.84 -3.37 -13.00
C THR A 17 2.73 -3.72 -11.99
N LEU A 18 1.63 -4.30 -12.47
CA LEU A 18 0.80 -5.19 -11.66
C LEU A 18 1.16 -6.65 -11.95
N LEU A 19 1.54 -7.33 -10.87
CA LEU A 19 2.15 -8.64 -10.76
C LEU A 19 1.34 -9.78 -11.41
N ILE A 20 1.98 -10.52 -12.33
CA ILE A 20 1.47 -11.81 -12.83
C ILE A 20 2.22 -12.92 -12.09
N ALA A 21 1.57 -13.49 -11.07
CA ALA A 21 2.00 -14.75 -10.46
C ALA A 21 1.16 -15.88 -11.05
N CYS A 22 1.65 -16.53 -12.10
CA CYS A 22 1.12 -17.80 -12.58
C CYS A 22 2.15 -18.90 -12.27
N GLY A 23 1.88 -19.72 -11.26
CA GLY A 23 2.58 -20.99 -11.05
C GLY A 23 2.05 -22.01 -12.04
N GLY A 24 2.92 -22.50 -12.93
CA GLY A 24 2.58 -23.48 -13.96
C GLY A 24 2.66 -24.93 -13.48
N GLY A 25 1.83 -25.78 -14.11
CA GLY A 25 1.96 -27.23 -14.17
C GLY A 25 1.47 -27.69 -15.54
N GLY A 26 2.38 -28.19 -16.38
CA GLY A 26 2.14 -28.46 -17.80
C GLY A 26 1.34 -29.72 -18.10
N GLY A 27 0.58 -29.66 -19.19
CA GLY A 27 -0.03 -30.78 -19.89
C GLY A 27 -0.50 -30.31 -21.26
N SER A 28 0.24 -30.69 -22.31
CA SER A 28 -0.03 -30.29 -23.69
C SER A 28 -1.41 -30.74 -24.17
N SER A 29 -2.20 -29.79 -24.70
CA SER A 29 -3.11 -30.06 -25.82
C SER A 29 -3.40 -28.75 -26.55
N ASP A 30 -3.16 -28.75 -27.85
CA ASP A 30 -3.48 -27.68 -28.78
C ASP A 30 -4.98 -27.36 -28.74
N ASN A 31 -5.32 -26.07 -28.60
CA ASN A 31 -6.47 -25.48 -29.27
C ASN A 31 -6.38 -23.95 -29.23
N GLY A 32 -6.26 -23.35 -30.41
CA GLY A 32 -6.38 -21.91 -30.61
C GLY A 32 -7.79 -21.44 -30.26
N GLY A 33 -7.92 -20.74 -29.14
CA GLY A 33 -9.17 -20.12 -28.71
C GLY A 33 -8.88 -18.74 -28.14
N ASN A 34 -9.14 -17.70 -28.93
CA ASN A 34 -9.12 -16.32 -28.48
C ASN A 34 -10.35 -16.06 -27.60
N SER A 35 -10.35 -16.54 -26.34
CA SER A 35 -11.46 -16.34 -25.42
C SER A 35 -11.30 -15.01 -24.68
N ASN A 36 -11.77 -13.93 -25.31
CA ASN A 36 -12.21 -12.78 -24.52
C ASN A 36 -13.34 -13.27 -23.59
N PRO A 37 -13.30 -12.98 -22.28
CA PRO A 37 -14.43 -13.25 -21.39
C PRO A 37 -15.71 -12.64 -21.99
N PRO A 38 -16.88 -13.29 -21.85
CA PRO A 38 -18.13 -12.72 -22.35
C PRO A 38 -18.35 -11.35 -21.70
N ALA A 39 -18.45 -10.30 -22.52
CA ALA A 39 -18.80 -8.98 -22.00
C ALA A 39 -20.20 -9.05 -21.36
N THR A 40 -20.26 -8.82 -20.05
CA THR A 40 -21.51 -8.75 -19.29
C THR A 40 -22.35 -7.60 -19.85
N LYS A 41 -23.50 -7.90 -20.45
CA LYS A 41 -24.43 -6.86 -20.96
C LYS A 41 -25.38 -6.34 -19.88
N THR A 42 -25.45 -7.00 -18.74
CA THR A 42 -26.28 -6.63 -17.60
C THR A 42 -25.48 -5.79 -16.64
N ASP A 43 -26.02 -4.64 -16.25
CA ASP A 43 -25.47 -3.83 -15.17
C ASP A 43 -25.67 -4.56 -13.83
N LEU A 44 -24.56 -5.01 -13.23
CA LEU A 44 -24.55 -5.71 -11.95
C LEU A 44 -24.52 -4.74 -10.77
N PHE A 45 -24.26 -3.45 -10.98
CA PHE A 45 -24.35 -2.42 -9.94
C PHE A 45 -25.79 -1.98 -9.74
N THR A 46 -26.63 -2.85 -9.17
CA THR A 46 -28.09 -2.68 -9.13
C THR A 46 -28.57 -1.63 -8.12
N LEU A 47 -27.76 -1.28 -7.12
CA LEU A 47 -28.07 -0.25 -6.13
C LEU A 47 -27.32 1.03 -6.48
N LYS A 48 -28.03 2.06 -6.94
CA LYS A 48 -27.42 3.30 -7.43
C LYS A 48 -27.52 4.46 -6.44
N ALA A 49 -26.57 5.38 -6.53
CA ALA A 49 -26.55 6.67 -5.84
C ALA A 49 -26.80 6.59 -4.32
N LYS A 50 -26.32 5.51 -3.69
CA LYS A 50 -26.34 5.35 -2.23
C LYS A 50 -25.35 6.32 -1.62
N GLN A 51 -25.67 6.91 -0.48
CA GLN A 51 -24.83 7.93 0.12
C GLN A 51 -24.46 7.58 1.55
N TRP A 52 -23.23 7.94 1.92
CA TRP A 52 -22.76 7.95 3.29
C TRP A 52 -22.19 9.32 3.61
N SER A 53 -22.80 10.00 4.58
CA SER A 53 -22.38 11.31 5.04
C SER A 53 -21.77 11.20 6.44
N VAL A 54 -20.54 11.69 6.60
CA VAL A 54 -19.80 11.70 7.85
C VAL A 54 -19.52 13.13 8.27
N THR A 55 -19.86 13.50 9.50
CA THR A 55 -19.40 14.74 10.15
C THR A 55 -18.36 14.38 11.20
N PRO A 56 -17.09 14.23 10.80
CA PRO A 56 -16.08 13.63 11.66
C PRO A 56 -15.60 14.57 12.76
N SER A 57 -15.37 13.99 13.94
CA SER A 57 -14.54 14.62 14.97
C SER A 57 -13.07 14.27 14.74
N ALA A 58 -12.17 15.17 15.14
CA ALA A 58 -10.73 14.94 15.03
C ALA A 58 -10.30 13.64 15.72
N ASN A 59 -9.37 12.90 15.10
CA ASN A 59 -8.80 11.65 15.60
C ASN A 59 -9.83 10.51 15.83
N ASN A 60 -10.97 10.53 15.13
CA ASN A 60 -11.96 9.45 15.16
C ASN A 60 -12.05 8.72 13.82
N SER A 61 -12.55 7.49 13.87
CA SER A 61 -12.79 6.65 12.68
C SER A 61 -14.26 6.29 12.57
N TYR A 62 -14.74 6.24 11.33
CA TYR A 62 -16.12 5.91 10.94
C TYR A 62 -16.04 4.82 9.88
N CYS A 63 -16.91 3.82 9.96
CA CYS A 63 -16.84 2.65 9.08
C CYS A 63 -18.17 2.37 8.43
N TYR A 64 -18.15 2.03 7.15
CA TYR A 64 -19.35 1.78 6.35
C TYR A 64 -19.33 0.36 5.80
N ASP A 65 -20.50 -0.27 5.85
CA ASP A 65 -20.78 -1.56 5.23
C ASP A 65 -21.68 -1.33 4.01
N ILE A 66 -21.17 -1.68 2.83
CA ILE A 66 -21.87 -1.51 1.54
C ILE A 66 -22.99 -2.53 1.36
N ASP A 67 -22.93 -3.68 2.03
CA ASP A 67 -23.98 -4.70 1.95
C ASP A 67 -25.23 -4.22 2.69
N THR A 68 -25.06 -3.71 3.91
CA THR A 68 -26.15 -3.16 4.72
C THR A 68 -26.47 -1.69 4.38
N GLN A 69 -25.60 -1.03 3.60
CA GLN A 69 -25.68 0.39 3.25
C GLN A 69 -25.72 1.30 4.49
N SER A 70 -24.98 0.95 5.55
CA SER A 70 -25.06 1.63 6.83
C SER A 70 -23.68 1.85 7.47
N GLU A 71 -23.59 2.90 8.28
CA GLU A 71 -22.44 3.09 9.16
C GLU A 71 -22.50 2.08 10.30
N ILE A 72 -21.37 1.41 10.55
CA ILE A 72 -21.23 0.37 11.57
C ILE A 72 -19.94 0.58 12.38
N SER A 73 -19.79 -0.16 13.48
CA SER A 73 -18.59 -0.04 14.31
C SER A 73 -17.35 -0.54 13.57
N CYS A 74 -16.30 0.28 13.57
CA CYS A 74 -14.96 -0.06 13.07
C CYS A 74 -14.26 -1.20 13.83
N THR A 75 -14.80 -1.63 14.98
CA THR A 75 -14.26 -2.77 15.75
C THR A 75 -14.77 -4.11 15.25
N THR A 76 -15.80 -4.12 14.40
CA THR A 76 -16.33 -5.35 13.81
C THR A 76 -15.47 -5.78 12.62
N ALA A 77 -15.69 -7.02 12.16
CA ALA A 77 -15.10 -7.49 10.91
C ALA A 77 -15.95 -7.14 9.68
N GLU A 78 -17.13 -6.52 9.86
CA GLU A 78 -18.16 -6.38 8.82
C GLU A 78 -18.03 -5.12 7.96
N TRP A 79 -17.17 -4.16 8.31
CA TRP A 79 -17.05 -2.91 7.54
C TRP A 79 -16.29 -3.12 6.24
N ASP A 80 -16.48 -2.25 5.24
CA ASP A 80 -15.78 -2.32 3.95
C ASP A 80 -14.85 -1.14 3.74
N LEU A 81 -15.34 0.05 4.10
CA LEU A 81 -14.62 1.31 3.98
C LEU A 81 -14.51 1.98 5.35
N LYS A 82 -13.31 2.41 5.71
CA LYS A 82 -13.02 3.17 6.92
C LYS A 82 -12.56 4.57 6.57
N PHE A 83 -13.24 5.56 7.14
CA PHE A 83 -12.88 6.97 7.11
C PHE A 83 -12.23 7.33 8.46
N ALA A 84 -10.92 7.54 8.45
CA ALA A 84 -10.13 7.88 9.65
C ALA A 84 -9.74 9.35 9.60
N MET A 85 -10.41 10.20 10.39
CA MET A 85 -10.09 11.62 10.48
C MET A 85 -8.86 11.82 11.36
N GLY A 86 -7.82 12.44 10.82
CA GLY A 86 -6.71 12.96 11.63
C GLY A 86 -7.10 14.24 12.36
N THR A 87 -6.16 15.17 12.51
CA THR A 87 -6.45 16.49 13.09
C THR A 87 -7.14 17.43 12.09
N ARG A 88 -6.89 17.25 10.78
CA ARG A 88 -7.41 18.14 9.72
C ARG A 88 -7.80 17.44 8.43
N THR A 89 -7.23 16.28 8.13
CA THR A 89 -7.45 15.57 6.87
C THR A 89 -7.75 14.10 7.14
N PRO A 90 -8.62 13.47 6.34
CA PRO A 90 -8.93 12.06 6.49
C PRO A 90 -7.92 11.16 5.76
N LEU A 91 -7.87 9.91 6.20
CA LEU A 91 -7.34 8.77 5.45
C LEU A 91 -8.49 7.78 5.23
N LEU A 92 -8.48 7.12 4.08
CA LEU A 92 -9.42 6.07 3.71
C LEU A 92 -8.72 4.71 3.68
N PHE A 93 -9.39 3.69 4.20
CA PHE A 93 -8.87 2.33 4.28
C PHE A 93 -9.94 1.33 3.87
N SER A 94 -9.52 0.23 3.26
CA SER A 94 -10.39 -0.91 2.95
C SER A 94 -10.28 -1.96 4.05
N ASN A 95 -11.31 -2.79 4.25
CA ASN A 95 -11.21 -3.93 5.17
C ASN A 95 -10.40 -5.07 4.55
N SER A 96 -9.10 -4.82 4.47
CA SER A 96 -8.12 -5.68 3.82
C SER A 96 -6.77 -5.55 4.51
N GLY A 97 -5.91 -6.53 4.25
CA GLY A 97 -4.51 -6.51 4.64
C GLY A 97 -4.32 -6.17 6.11
N VAL A 98 -3.68 -5.04 6.40
CA VAL A 98 -3.34 -4.62 7.78
C VAL A 98 -4.40 -3.72 8.42
N SER A 99 -5.35 -3.21 7.64
CA SER A 99 -6.40 -2.31 8.11
C SER A 99 -7.58 -3.04 8.73
N GLY A 100 -7.81 -4.29 8.33
CA GLY A 100 -8.88 -5.16 8.81
C GLY A 100 -8.70 -6.62 8.36
N SER A 101 -9.48 -7.51 8.95
CA SER A 101 -9.38 -8.97 8.74
C SER A 101 -10.12 -9.49 7.52
N GLY A 102 -10.79 -8.61 6.76
CA GLY A 102 -11.58 -8.97 5.60
C GLY A 102 -10.75 -9.26 4.34
N ASN A 103 -11.45 -9.76 3.33
CA ASN A 103 -11.00 -9.98 1.95
C ASN A 103 -11.28 -8.77 1.04
N GLY A 104 -11.41 -7.57 1.63
CA GLY A 104 -11.63 -6.35 0.88
C GLY A 104 -10.43 -6.01 0.01
N GLY A 105 -10.56 -4.92 -0.73
CA GLY A 105 -9.47 -4.38 -1.54
C GLY A 105 -9.97 -3.32 -2.50
N VAL A 106 -9.04 -2.74 -3.25
CA VAL A 106 -9.31 -1.54 -4.04
C VAL A 106 -8.74 -1.69 -5.46
N LEU A 107 -9.49 -1.22 -6.45
CA LEU A 107 -8.99 -0.97 -7.80
C LEU A 107 -8.97 0.52 -8.07
N TYR A 108 -7.86 0.99 -8.64
CA TYR A 108 -7.60 2.38 -8.99
C TYR A 108 -7.42 3.29 -7.77
N SER A 109 -6.33 4.05 -7.75
CA SER A 109 -6.23 5.24 -6.90
C SER A 109 -7.27 6.27 -7.38
N PRO A 110 -7.74 7.20 -6.53
CA PRO A 110 -8.56 8.34 -7.01
C PRO A 110 -7.89 9.19 -8.10
N PHE A 111 -6.59 9.01 -8.38
CA PHE A 111 -5.94 9.64 -9.54
C PHE A 111 -6.02 8.83 -10.84
N ASP A 112 -6.36 7.55 -10.77
CA ASP A 112 -6.23 6.62 -11.90
C ASP A 112 -7.56 6.38 -12.62
N ALA A 113 -8.68 6.76 -12.01
CA ALA A 113 -10.01 6.58 -12.57
C ALA A 113 -10.94 7.76 -12.25
N THR A 114 -11.92 7.97 -13.14
CA THR A 114 -12.96 8.99 -12.98
C THR A 114 -14.33 8.37 -12.78
N TRP A 115 -15.22 9.07 -12.10
CA TRP A 115 -16.61 8.68 -11.92
C TRP A 115 -17.32 8.52 -13.26
N GLU A 116 -17.07 9.42 -14.20
CA GLU A 116 -17.63 9.34 -15.56
C GLU A 116 -17.26 8.04 -16.29
N LYS A 117 -16.05 7.52 -16.04
CA LYS A 117 -15.60 6.24 -16.60
C LYS A 117 -16.19 5.08 -15.83
N LEU A 118 -16.00 5.06 -14.50
CA LEU A 118 -16.40 3.91 -13.68
C LEU A 118 -17.92 3.72 -13.65
N SER A 119 -18.71 4.80 -13.67
CA SER A 119 -20.18 4.73 -13.74
C SER A 119 -20.73 4.00 -14.97
N LYS A 120 -19.91 3.81 -16.02
CA LYS A 120 -20.25 3.06 -17.23
C LYS A 120 -19.83 1.58 -17.17
N GLU A 121 -19.01 1.19 -16.18
CA GLU A 121 -18.63 -0.21 -15.97
C GLU A 121 -19.84 -1.00 -15.46
N LEU A 122 -20.15 -2.12 -16.11
CA LEU A 122 -21.33 -2.93 -15.81
C LEU A 122 -21.06 -4.05 -14.79
N ASP A 123 -19.79 -4.35 -14.52
CA ASP A 123 -19.37 -5.44 -13.64
C ASP A 123 -18.01 -5.09 -13.03
N ALA A 124 -17.95 -5.03 -11.69
CA ALA A 124 -16.71 -4.75 -10.96
C ALA A 124 -15.59 -5.76 -11.27
N THR A 125 -15.96 -6.95 -11.73
CA THR A 125 -15.06 -8.07 -12.00
C THR A 125 -14.72 -8.21 -13.48
N GLN A 126 -15.29 -7.36 -14.34
CA GLN A 126 -15.05 -7.34 -15.79
C GLN A 126 -15.38 -8.67 -16.51
N GLY A 127 -16.47 -9.34 -16.11
CA GLY A 127 -16.96 -10.54 -16.78
C GLY A 127 -16.43 -11.87 -16.23
N GLY A 128 -15.80 -11.88 -15.05
CA GLY A 128 -15.29 -13.09 -14.39
C GLY A 128 -14.52 -12.79 -13.11
N SER A 129 -14.03 -13.79 -12.37
CA SER A 129 -13.27 -13.50 -11.14
C SER A 129 -11.92 -12.84 -11.44
N LEU A 130 -11.76 -11.57 -11.07
CA LEU A 130 -10.43 -10.95 -11.04
C LEU A 130 -9.52 -11.75 -10.08
N PRO A 131 -8.24 -11.97 -10.43
CA PRO A 131 -7.30 -12.61 -9.53
C PRO A 131 -7.17 -11.78 -8.24
N ALA A 132 -6.97 -12.43 -7.09
CA ALA A 132 -6.88 -11.75 -5.80
C ALA A 132 -5.84 -10.62 -5.80
N GLN A 133 -4.76 -10.79 -6.56
CA GLN A 133 -3.66 -9.85 -6.73
C GLN A 133 -4.03 -8.58 -7.50
N ALA A 134 -5.14 -8.57 -8.25
CA ALA A 134 -5.64 -7.35 -8.88
C ALA A 134 -6.13 -6.33 -7.84
N TRP A 135 -6.62 -6.82 -6.69
CA TRP A 135 -7.11 -6.00 -5.61
C TRP A 135 -5.95 -5.52 -4.76
N SER A 136 -5.72 -4.21 -4.75
CA SER A 136 -4.76 -3.61 -3.83
C SER A 136 -5.32 -3.68 -2.42
N VAL A 137 -4.54 -4.25 -1.51
CA VAL A 137 -4.87 -4.34 -0.09
C VAL A 137 -4.07 -3.31 0.69
N ASP A 138 -4.60 -2.88 1.83
CA ASP A 138 -3.89 -1.95 2.69
C ASP A 138 -2.67 -2.64 3.32
N ALA A 139 -1.53 -1.95 3.33
CA ALA A 139 -0.24 -2.51 3.71
C ALA A 139 0.45 -1.68 4.80
N TYR A 140 1.40 -2.27 5.51
CA TYR A 140 2.29 -1.48 6.37
C TYR A 140 3.25 -0.65 5.52
N SER A 141 3.55 0.55 6.02
CA SER A 141 4.62 1.41 5.54
C SER A 141 5.62 1.62 6.68
N ASN A 142 6.89 1.31 6.42
CA ASN A 142 8.03 1.48 7.32
C ASN A 142 9.31 1.46 6.46
N ALA A 143 10.52 1.50 7.04
CA ALA A 143 11.73 1.59 6.21
C ALA A 143 11.90 0.45 5.20
N PHE A 144 11.38 -0.74 5.49
CA PHE A 144 11.44 -1.91 4.61
C PHE A 144 10.39 -1.89 3.49
N MET A 145 9.40 -1.00 3.59
CA MET A 145 8.31 -0.86 2.65
C MET A 145 8.37 0.51 1.95
N ASP A 146 8.00 0.59 0.69
CA ASP A 146 7.79 1.85 0.00
C ASP A 146 6.59 2.58 0.64
N THR A 147 6.84 3.80 1.10
CA THR A 147 5.85 4.66 1.75
C THR A 147 4.70 5.06 0.84
N THR A 148 4.87 4.99 -0.48
CA THR A 148 3.89 5.45 -1.47
C THR A 148 3.05 4.32 -2.06
N SER A 149 3.67 3.16 -2.28
CA SER A 149 2.99 2.01 -2.92
C SER A 149 2.69 0.85 -1.98
N GLY A 150 3.28 0.81 -0.79
CA GLY A 150 3.19 -0.35 0.11
C GLY A 150 3.94 -1.58 -0.39
N ASN A 151 4.73 -1.44 -1.46
CA ASN A 151 5.60 -2.50 -1.96
C ASN A 151 6.82 -2.66 -1.06
N ASN A 152 7.52 -3.78 -1.16
CA ASN A 152 8.79 -3.93 -0.44
C ASN A 152 9.88 -3.03 -1.07
N SER A 153 10.86 -2.60 -0.28
CA SER A 153 11.96 -1.75 -0.75
C SER A 153 13.29 -2.49 -0.90
N PHE A 154 13.30 -3.81 -0.73
CA PHE A 154 14.49 -4.67 -0.64
C PHE A 154 14.61 -5.75 -1.72
N PHE A 155 13.58 -5.92 -2.56
CA PHE A 155 13.61 -6.77 -3.75
C PHE A 155 13.24 -5.99 -5.00
N GLU A 156 13.86 -6.39 -6.10
CA GLU A 156 13.42 -6.07 -7.45
C GLU A 156 12.74 -7.29 -8.07
N TYR A 157 11.63 -7.08 -8.76
CA TYR A 157 10.87 -8.16 -9.39
C TYR A 157 11.20 -8.25 -10.88
N ASP A 158 11.36 -9.48 -11.36
CA ASP A 158 11.44 -9.81 -12.78
C ASP A 158 12.59 -9.12 -13.53
N LEU A 159 13.70 -8.85 -12.82
CA LEU A 159 14.89 -8.24 -13.42
C LEU A 159 15.48 -9.04 -14.60
N PHE A 160 15.19 -10.35 -14.64
CA PHE A 160 15.77 -11.29 -15.59
C PHE A 160 14.72 -11.97 -16.48
N GLY A 161 13.46 -11.53 -16.46
CA GLY A 161 12.37 -12.16 -17.22
C GLY A 161 11.95 -13.54 -16.70
N ASP A 162 12.26 -13.85 -15.44
CA ASP A 162 11.99 -15.12 -14.78
C ASP A 162 10.91 -15.04 -13.69
N HIS A 163 10.28 -13.87 -13.53
CA HIS A 163 9.29 -13.58 -12.51
C HIS A 163 9.79 -13.85 -11.07
N ARG A 164 11.09 -13.64 -10.81
CA ARG A 164 11.69 -13.80 -9.48
C ARG A 164 12.01 -12.47 -8.80
N MET A 165 12.10 -12.54 -7.47
CA MET A 165 12.55 -11.44 -6.60
C MET A 165 14.07 -11.51 -6.42
N SER A 166 14.77 -10.41 -6.71
CA SER A 166 16.21 -10.26 -6.57
C SER A 166 16.55 -9.30 -5.42
N PRO A 167 17.34 -9.71 -4.41
CA PRO A 167 17.71 -8.84 -3.28
C PRO A 167 18.60 -7.70 -3.72
N ASN A 168 18.32 -6.49 -3.22
CA ASN A 168 19.18 -5.31 -3.44
C ASN A 168 20.19 -5.06 -2.30
N PHE A 169 20.20 -5.93 -1.28
CA PHE A 169 21.08 -5.87 -0.11
C PHE A 169 21.06 -4.53 0.65
N LYS A 170 19.97 -3.76 0.53
CA LYS A 170 19.77 -2.53 1.31
C LYS A 170 19.93 -2.83 2.80
N THR A 171 20.70 -1.99 3.50
CA THR A 171 20.92 -2.12 4.94
C THR A 171 19.91 -1.26 5.67
N PHE A 172 19.20 -1.87 6.60
CA PHE A 172 18.23 -1.21 7.46
C PHE A 172 18.76 -1.19 8.90
N LEU A 173 18.50 -0.11 9.61
CA LEU A 173 18.65 -0.07 11.07
C LEU A 173 17.30 -0.29 11.74
N VAL A 174 17.29 -1.03 12.83
CA VAL A 174 16.11 -1.34 13.65
C VAL A 174 16.45 -1.06 15.12
N THR A 175 15.70 -0.18 15.78
CA THR A 175 15.92 0.20 17.18
C THR A 175 14.75 -0.22 18.07
N THR A 176 15.06 -0.65 19.29
CA THR A 176 14.05 -0.83 20.35
C THR A 176 13.80 0.46 21.16
N ASP A 177 14.52 1.54 20.87
CA ASP A 177 14.34 2.86 21.46
C ASP A 177 14.38 3.93 20.37
N SER A 178 13.20 4.28 19.84
CA SER A 178 13.05 5.30 18.80
C SER A 178 13.21 6.73 19.33
N SER A 179 13.34 6.93 20.65
CA SER A 179 13.61 8.25 21.23
C SER A 179 15.10 8.60 21.18
N SER A 180 15.97 7.58 21.22
CA SER A 180 17.42 7.72 21.07
C SER A 180 17.81 8.00 19.62
N LYS A 181 18.87 8.77 19.40
CA LYS A 181 19.47 8.98 18.06
C LYS A 181 20.73 8.15 17.83
N ASN A 182 21.06 7.27 18.76
CA ASN A 182 22.25 6.42 18.64
C ASN A 182 21.99 5.26 17.69
N VAL A 183 22.94 5.00 16.79
CA VAL A 183 22.92 3.82 15.90
C VAL A 183 23.65 2.61 16.49
N VAL A 184 24.47 2.85 17.52
CA VAL A 184 25.05 1.81 18.37
C VAL A 184 24.17 1.66 19.61
N GLY A 185 23.52 0.51 19.73
CA GLY A 185 22.62 0.21 20.86
C GLY A 185 23.35 -0.23 22.13
N THR A 186 22.58 -0.53 23.16
CA THR A 186 23.04 -1.22 24.38
C THR A 186 22.42 -2.61 24.47
N TYR A 187 22.79 -3.38 25.49
CA TYR A 187 22.19 -4.69 25.75
C TYR A 187 20.68 -4.58 26.02
N GLU A 188 20.25 -3.57 26.77
CA GLU A 188 18.86 -3.33 27.15
C GLU A 188 18.05 -2.66 26.02
N LYS A 189 18.73 -1.84 25.21
CA LYS A 189 18.14 -1.09 24.11
C LYS A 189 18.94 -1.32 22.82
N PRO A 190 18.87 -2.54 22.27
CA PRO A 190 19.68 -2.88 21.11
C PRO A 190 19.25 -2.11 19.87
N VAL A 191 20.23 -1.87 19.01
CA VAL A 191 20.03 -1.45 17.63
C VAL A 191 20.61 -2.56 16.76
N PHE A 192 19.88 -2.95 15.73
CA PHE A 192 20.28 -3.98 14.78
C PHE A 192 20.48 -3.36 13.42
N ALA A 193 21.50 -3.81 12.69
CA ALA A 193 21.58 -3.61 11.25
C ALA A 193 21.14 -4.90 10.56
N VAL A 194 20.28 -4.81 9.56
CA VAL A 194 19.63 -5.95 8.90
C VAL A 194 19.73 -5.80 7.38
N GLN A 195 20.05 -6.89 6.69
CA GLN A 195 19.94 -7.00 5.24
C GLN A 195 19.11 -8.25 4.89
N ILE A 196 18.20 -8.11 3.93
CA ILE A 196 17.49 -9.23 3.32
C ILE A 196 18.29 -9.70 2.11
N TYR A 197 18.59 -10.99 2.04
CA TYR A 197 19.42 -11.55 0.97
C TYR A 197 18.77 -12.68 0.18
N ASN A 198 17.57 -13.13 0.54
CA ASN A 198 16.87 -14.20 -0.18
C ASN A 198 15.37 -14.21 0.12
N TYR A 199 14.57 -14.76 -0.81
CA TYR A 199 13.11 -14.93 -0.71
C TYR A 199 12.62 -16.37 -0.96
N TYR A 200 13.52 -17.28 -1.31
CA TYR A 200 13.17 -18.62 -1.79
C TYR A 200 13.86 -19.72 -1.02
N GLN A 201 13.16 -20.83 -0.78
CA GLN A 201 13.78 -22.09 -0.38
C GLN A 201 13.58 -23.08 -1.53
N GLY A 202 14.63 -23.26 -2.34
CA GLY A 202 14.51 -23.94 -3.63
C GLY A 202 13.64 -23.13 -4.61
N THR A 203 12.53 -23.73 -5.06
CA THR A 203 11.54 -23.07 -5.92
C THR A 203 10.40 -22.42 -5.14
N THR A 204 10.27 -22.70 -3.84
CA THR A 204 9.17 -22.17 -3.02
C THR A 204 9.48 -20.73 -2.60
N SER A 205 8.57 -19.81 -2.92
CA SER A 205 8.64 -18.41 -2.52
C SER A 205 8.05 -18.18 -1.14
N GLY A 206 8.47 -17.14 -0.43
CA GLY A 206 7.98 -16.81 0.91
C GLY A 206 8.94 -17.20 2.05
N TYR A 207 10.15 -17.64 1.71
CA TYR A 207 11.21 -17.91 2.69
C TYR A 207 12.19 -16.75 2.70
N ILE A 208 12.02 -15.83 3.64
CA ILE A 208 12.89 -14.67 3.76
C ILE A 208 14.16 -15.08 4.49
N SER A 209 15.32 -14.88 3.88
CA SER A 209 16.59 -15.00 4.61
C SER A 209 17.18 -13.62 4.87
N ILE A 210 17.53 -13.38 6.13
CA ILE A 210 18.18 -12.16 6.58
C ILE A 210 19.56 -12.48 7.13
N ARG A 211 20.46 -11.51 7.01
CA ARG A 211 21.63 -11.41 7.87
C ARG A 211 21.58 -10.13 8.66
N TYR A 212 22.11 -10.15 9.86
CA TYR A 212 22.02 -9.00 10.74
C TYR A 212 23.12 -9.01 11.80
N ILE A 213 23.37 -7.84 12.39
CA ILE A 213 24.26 -7.64 13.52
C ILE A 213 23.51 -6.91 14.63
N ASN A 214 23.87 -7.17 15.88
CA ASN A 214 23.66 -6.17 16.92
C ASN A 214 24.78 -5.12 16.75
N THR A 215 24.45 -3.84 16.65
CA THR A 215 25.45 -2.80 16.35
C THR A 215 26.44 -2.58 17.50
N GLN A 216 26.16 -3.07 18.71
CA GLN A 216 27.14 -3.15 19.80
C GLN A 216 28.22 -4.21 19.53
N LEU A 217 27.93 -5.22 18.71
CA LEU A 217 28.81 -6.34 18.35
C LEU A 217 28.91 -6.44 16.81
N PRO A 218 29.47 -5.45 16.12
CA PRO A 218 29.36 -5.34 14.66
C PRO A 218 30.08 -6.45 13.87
N HIS A 219 30.90 -7.25 14.52
CA HIS A 219 31.58 -8.39 13.90
C HIS A 219 30.83 -9.72 14.08
N ASP A 220 29.78 -9.77 14.90
CA ASP A 220 28.94 -10.95 15.13
C ASP A 220 27.78 -10.98 14.12
N VAL A 221 28.09 -11.39 12.90
CA VAL A 221 27.09 -11.50 11.81
C VAL A 221 26.28 -12.78 11.98
N LYS A 222 24.97 -12.61 12.20
CA LYS A 222 24.00 -13.68 12.33
C LYS A 222 23.20 -13.84 11.05
N THR A 223 22.64 -15.02 10.84
CA THR A 223 21.71 -15.29 9.75
C THR A 223 20.47 -16.00 10.27
N LEU A 224 19.34 -15.76 9.63
CA LEU A 224 18.07 -16.40 9.94
C LEU A 224 17.29 -16.60 8.64
N THR A 225 16.64 -17.75 8.47
CA THR A 225 15.63 -17.98 7.44
C THR A 225 14.26 -18.09 8.10
N ILE A 226 13.30 -17.30 7.60
CA ILE A 226 11.97 -17.13 8.15
C ILE A 226 10.96 -17.73 7.16
N ASP A 227 10.12 -18.63 7.64
CA ASP A 227 8.96 -19.12 6.88
C ASP A 227 7.80 -18.11 6.95
N ALA A 228 7.74 -17.25 5.92
CA ALA A 228 6.67 -16.28 5.70
C ALA A 228 5.74 -16.74 4.55
N THR A 229 5.64 -18.04 4.29
CA THR A 229 4.77 -18.58 3.24
C THR A 229 3.29 -18.43 3.57
N GLN A 230 2.96 -18.46 4.86
CA GLN A 230 1.60 -18.36 5.39
C GLN A 230 1.54 -17.44 6.61
N GLY A 231 0.76 -16.37 6.51
CA GLY A 231 0.56 -15.41 7.61
C GLY A 231 1.85 -14.76 8.10
N TRP A 232 1.75 -14.05 9.22
CA TRP A 232 2.89 -13.39 9.85
C TRP A 232 3.80 -14.38 10.56
N ASN A 233 5.10 -14.12 10.54
CA ASN A 233 6.12 -14.80 11.33
C ASN A 233 7.00 -13.74 12.01
N TYR A 234 7.06 -13.77 13.33
CA TYR A 234 7.61 -12.74 14.20
C TYR A 234 9.04 -13.08 14.58
N VAL A 235 9.97 -12.15 14.35
CA VAL A 235 11.40 -12.30 14.51
C VAL A 235 11.88 -11.53 15.73
N ASP A 236 12.46 -12.25 16.68
CA ASP A 236 13.27 -11.68 17.75
C ASP A 236 14.74 -11.67 17.30
N LEU A 237 15.23 -10.49 16.95
CA LEU A 237 16.62 -10.28 16.53
C LEU A 237 17.59 -10.47 17.70
N SER A 238 17.13 -10.30 18.94
CA SER A 238 17.97 -10.45 20.14
C SER A 238 18.35 -11.92 20.35
N THR A 239 17.38 -12.83 20.19
CA THR A 239 17.59 -14.28 20.32
C THR A 239 17.98 -14.95 19.00
N GLY A 240 17.65 -14.33 17.86
CA GLY A 240 17.83 -14.92 16.53
C GLY A 240 16.84 -16.02 16.20
N THR A 241 15.61 -15.89 16.70
CA THR A 241 14.54 -16.88 16.48
C THR A 241 13.33 -16.25 15.80
N SER A 242 12.52 -17.07 15.13
CA SER A 242 11.20 -16.67 14.61
C SER A 242 10.08 -17.55 15.15
N THR A 243 8.88 -16.99 15.31
CA THR A 243 7.70 -17.67 15.87
C THR A 243 6.41 -17.18 15.21
N LYS A 244 5.35 -17.98 15.26
CA LYS A 244 3.99 -17.57 14.86
C LYS A 244 3.23 -16.84 15.99
N ASP A 245 3.79 -16.76 17.19
CA ASP A 245 3.19 -16.06 18.32
C ASP A 245 3.45 -14.54 18.28
N ALA A 246 2.39 -13.78 18.07
CA ALA A 246 2.43 -12.32 18.00
C ALA A 246 2.67 -11.63 19.36
N ASN A 247 2.45 -12.33 20.47
CA ASN A 247 2.50 -11.75 21.82
C ASN A 247 3.92 -11.76 22.42
N GLY A 248 4.87 -12.40 21.74
CA GLY A 248 6.25 -12.46 22.16
C GLY A 248 6.99 -11.13 22.04
N LYS A 249 8.26 -11.14 22.43
CA LYS A 249 9.19 -10.07 22.07
C LYS A 249 9.65 -10.31 20.64
N TRP A 250 9.48 -9.31 19.79
CA TRP A 250 9.94 -9.33 18.41
C TRP A 250 10.15 -7.90 17.93
N GLN A 251 11.00 -7.72 16.92
CA GLN A 251 11.27 -6.42 16.32
C GLN A 251 10.69 -6.32 14.91
N LEU A 252 10.78 -7.41 14.15
CA LEU A 252 10.30 -7.51 12.77
C LEU A 252 9.31 -8.67 12.66
N ALA A 253 8.32 -8.55 11.79
CA ALA A 253 7.52 -9.69 11.36
C ALA A 253 7.40 -9.69 9.84
N PHE A 254 7.34 -10.88 9.26
CA PHE A 254 7.26 -11.09 7.82
C PHE A 254 6.00 -11.87 7.45
N ASN A 255 5.29 -11.42 6.42
CA ASN A 255 4.25 -12.16 5.72
C ASN A 255 4.50 -12.00 4.22
N ARG A 256 4.94 -13.07 3.57
CA ARG A 256 5.57 -13.00 2.24
C ARG A 256 6.75 -12.01 2.29
N TYR A 257 6.73 -10.97 1.47
CA TYR A 257 7.72 -9.88 1.45
C TYR A 257 7.22 -8.62 2.18
N ASN A 258 6.07 -8.68 2.85
CA ASN A 258 5.60 -7.57 3.69
C ASN A 258 6.32 -7.61 5.03
N VAL A 259 6.65 -6.43 5.55
CA VAL A 259 7.36 -6.28 6.82
C VAL A 259 6.53 -5.42 7.77
N GLN A 260 6.41 -5.88 9.00
CA GLN A 260 5.81 -5.14 10.11
C GLN A 260 6.85 -4.95 11.21
N LEU A 261 6.85 -3.78 11.84
CA LEU A 261 7.58 -3.53 13.09
C LEU A 261 6.69 -3.78 14.33
N ASN A 262 7.27 -4.14 15.47
CA ASN A 262 6.50 -4.20 16.71
C ASN A 262 6.22 -2.77 17.26
N GLN A 263 5.29 -2.66 18.21
CA GLN A 263 5.01 -1.39 18.87
C GLN A 263 6.28 -0.82 19.54
N GLY A 264 6.55 0.46 19.34
CA GLY A 264 7.73 1.15 19.88
C GLY A 264 9.04 0.87 19.13
N ILE A 265 9.03 0.00 18.13
CA ILE A 265 10.20 -0.26 17.28
C ILE A 265 10.30 0.80 16.19
N GLY A 266 11.50 1.35 16.05
CA GLY A 266 11.85 2.27 14.96
C GLY A 266 12.69 1.58 13.91
N SER A 267 12.54 1.99 12.65
CA SER A 267 13.41 1.54 11.55
C SER A 267 13.82 2.71 10.66
N MET A 268 14.95 2.56 9.97
CA MET A 268 15.36 3.46 8.90
C MET A 268 16.24 2.73 7.88
N VAL A 269 16.32 3.27 6.66
CA VAL A 269 17.34 2.86 5.70
C VAL A 269 18.68 3.44 6.14
N ALA A 270 19.68 2.59 6.36
CA ALA A 270 21.03 2.99 6.70
C ALA A 270 21.86 3.28 5.43
N SER A 271 21.79 2.37 4.46
CA SER A 271 22.49 2.50 3.18
C SER A 271 21.88 1.63 2.09
N GLN A 272 22.10 2.04 0.84
CA GLN A 272 21.92 1.20 -0.35
C GLN A 272 23.32 0.86 -0.88
N PRO A 273 23.73 -0.43 -0.92
CA PRO A 273 25.02 -0.80 -1.47
C PRO A 273 25.24 -0.26 -2.89
N VAL A 274 26.46 0.20 -3.14
CA VAL A 274 26.85 0.84 -4.41
C VAL A 274 26.73 -0.14 -5.57
N GLY A 275 26.30 0.38 -6.72
CA GLY A 275 26.26 -0.35 -7.99
C GLY A 275 24.99 -1.18 -8.21
N PHE A 276 24.07 -1.27 -7.24
CA PHE A 276 22.76 -1.88 -7.47
C PHE A 276 21.82 -0.96 -8.26
N TYR A 277 21.98 0.35 -8.13
CA TYR A 277 21.14 1.34 -8.81
C TYR A 277 21.96 2.43 -9.47
N ALA A 278 21.51 2.86 -10.64
CA ALA A 278 22.02 4.04 -11.31
C ALA A 278 21.53 5.33 -10.62
N ALA A 279 22.07 6.48 -11.02
CA ALA A 279 21.69 7.78 -10.47
C ALA A 279 20.20 8.12 -10.69
N ASP A 280 19.57 7.55 -11.72
CA ASP A 280 18.12 7.69 -11.99
C ASP A 280 17.26 6.68 -11.21
N GLY A 281 17.86 5.88 -10.33
CA GLY A 281 17.18 4.88 -9.51
C GLY A 281 16.89 3.57 -10.25
N LYS A 282 17.33 3.40 -11.50
CA LYS A 282 17.11 2.14 -12.22
C LYS A 282 18.04 1.03 -11.72
N PRO A 283 17.55 -0.21 -11.57
CA PRO A 283 18.37 -1.37 -11.25
C PRO A 283 19.48 -1.59 -12.28
N ILE A 284 20.71 -1.80 -11.80
CA ILE A 284 21.86 -2.23 -12.61
C ILE A 284 21.91 -3.75 -12.55
N THR A 285 21.32 -4.41 -13.55
CA THR A 285 21.08 -5.86 -13.57
C THR A 285 22.34 -6.70 -13.38
N ASP A 286 23.50 -6.27 -13.88
CA ASP A 286 24.77 -6.97 -13.71
C ASP A 286 25.16 -7.12 -12.23
N LYS A 287 24.87 -6.11 -11.40
CA LYS A 287 25.17 -6.19 -9.97
C LYS A 287 24.28 -7.18 -9.23
N PHE A 288 23.03 -7.35 -9.67
CA PHE A 288 22.11 -8.35 -9.11
C PHE A 288 22.47 -9.78 -9.53
N LYS A 289 23.22 -9.98 -10.62
CA LYS A 289 23.74 -11.30 -11.05
C LYS A 289 25.06 -11.69 -10.38
N ASP A 290 25.73 -10.74 -9.72
CA ASP A 290 27.02 -10.95 -9.08
C ASP A 290 26.89 -11.95 -7.93
N SER A 291 27.43 -13.17 -8.11
CA SER A 291 27.41 -14.20 -7.07
C SER A 291 28.20 -13.81 -5.82
N ASN A 292 29.08 -12.82 -5.91
CA ASN A 292 29.82 -12.27 -4.79
C ASN A 292 29.05 -11.14 -4.07
N ALA A 293 27.88 -10.72 -4.57
CA ALA A 293 27.10 -9.64 -3.96
C ALA A 293 26.80 -9.89 -2.48
N TYR A 294 26.50 -11.13 -2.10
CA TYR A 294 26.32 -11.50 -0.70
C TYR A 294 27.55 -11.12 0.13
N VAL A 295 28.74 -11.63 -0.21
CA VAL A 295 29.96 -11.37 0.56
C VAL A 295 30.34 -9.89 0.51
N ALA A 296 30.30 -9.26 -0.67
CA ALA A 296 30.74 -7.89 -0.87
C ALA A 296 29.93 -6.87 -0.04
N THR A 297 28.62 -7.08 0.08
CA THR A 297 27.71 -6.16 0.77
C THR A 297 27.70 -6.33 2.30
N GLU A 298 28.48 -7.27 2.85
CA GLU A 298 28.63 -7.41 4.31
C GLU A 298 29.34 -6.19 4.92
N ALA A 299 30.21 -5.54 4.16
CA ALA A 299 30.84 -4.29 4.57
C ALA A 299 29.81 -3.19 4.83
N ASP A 300 28.77 -3.08 3.99
CA ASP A 300 27.67 -2.13 4.17
C ASP A 300 26.85 -2.42 5.44
N LEU A 301 26.64 -3.71 5.77
CA LEU A 301 25.97 -4.11 7.01
C LEU A 301 26.75 -3.61 8.22
N LYS A 302 28.08 -3.84 8.23
CA LYS A 302 28.98 -3.46 9.32
C LYS A 302 29.14 -1.94 9.45
N ALA A 303 29.15 -1.23 8.32
CA ALA A 303 29.29 0.22 8.27
C ALA A 303 28.07 0.98 8.85
N ALA A 304 26.93 0.30 9.03
CA ALA A 304 25.72 0.91 9.61
C ALA A 304 25.92 1.49 11.02
N VAL A 305 26.97 1.05 11.75
CA VAL A 305 27.35 1.62 13.05
C VAL A 305 27.83 3.08 12.97
N SER A 306 28.11 3.57 11.77
CA SER A 306 28.54 4.95 11.50
C SER A 306 27.48 5.78 10.80
N THR A 307 26.25 5.28 10.66
CA THR A 307 25.14 6.02 10.05
C THR A 307 24.85 7.30 10.84
N SER A 308 24.69 8.41 10.11
CA SER A 308 24.32 9.72 10.66
C SER A 308 22.90 10.11 10.22
N ASN A 309 22.39 11.26 10.68
CA ASN A 309 21.06 11.79 10.32
C ASN A 309 19.89 10.87 10.67
N VAL A 310 19.96 10.25 11.85
CA VAL A 310 19.01 9.23 12.31
C VAL A 310 17.58 9.75 12.42
N LYS A 311 16.69 9.14 11.63
CA LYS A 311 15.25 9.40 11.62
C LYS A 311 14.50 8.07 11.67
N TRP A 312 14.19 7.63 12.88
CA TRP A 312 13.40 6.44 13.11
C TRP A 312 11.96 6.64 12.64
N GLY A 313 11.53 5.79 11.71
CA GLY A 313 10.12 5.62 11.33
C GLY A 313 9.51 4.41 12.04
N SER A 314 8.28 4.56 12.53
CA SER A 314 7.45 3.45 12.99
C SER A 314 6.67 2.82 11.82
N ASN A 315 5.85 1.81 12.09
CA ASN A 315 4.80 1.44 11.15
C ASN A 315 3.79 2.60 11.00
N SER A 316 3.40 2.84 9.76
CA SER A 316 2.12 3.42 9.39
C SER A 316 1.36 2.43 8.51
N ILE A 317 0.11 2.76 8.16
CA ILE A 317 -0.65 2.02 7.15
C ILE A 317 -0.69 2.87 5.89
N THR A 318 -0.48 2.23 4.75
CA THR A 318 -0.69 2.82 3.43
C THR A 318 -1.85 2.14 2.72
N SER A 319 -2.55 2.91 1.89
CA SER A 319 -3.62 2.44 1.02
C SER A 319 -3.57 3.26 -0.26
N ILE A 320 -3.88 2.63 -1.39
CA ILE A 320 -3.95 3.35 -2.68
C ILE A 320 -5.07 4.40 -2.70
N LEU A 321 -5.98 4.35 -1.73
CA LEU A 321 -6.98 5.38 -1.45
C LEU A 321 -6.37 6.67 -0.89
N ASN A 322 -5.11 6.66 -0.44
CA ASN A 322 -4.41 7.79 0.14
C ASN A 322 -3.16 8.17 -0.67
N PRO A 323 -3.29 8.51 -1.97
CA PRO A 323 -2.13 8.79 -2.79
C PRO A 323 -1.40 10.05 -2.33
N THR A 324 -0.10 10.13 -2.65
CA THR A 324 0.67 11.37 -2.48
C THR A 324 0.01 12.49 -3.27
N PHE A 325 -0.19 13.63 -2.63
CA PHE A 325 -0.82 14.77 -3.27
C PHE A 325 -0.01 15.28 -4.48
N LYS A 326 -0.70 15.90 -5.44
CA LYS A 326 -0.12 16.56 -6.62
C LYS A 326 -0.33 18.07 -6.53
N GLY A 327 0.57 18.85 -7.12
CA GLY A 327 0.52 20.32 -7.14
C GLY A 327 1.69 20.95 -6.39
N THR A 328 1.71 22.29 -6.34
CA THR A 328 2.83 23.05 -5.77
C THR A 328 2.31 24.20 -4.92
N TYR A 329 2.77 24.26 -3.66
CA TYR A 329 2.45 25.37 -2.76
C TYR A 329 2.99 26.71 -3.34
N PRO A 330 2.25 27.83 -3.25
CA PRO A 330 0.99 28.03 -2.51
C PRO A 330 -0.29 27.77 -3.31
N GLN A 331 -0.20 27.13 -4.48
CA GLN A 331 -1.35 26.78 -5.30
C GLN A 331 -2.13 25.59 -4.71
N LYS A 332 -3.31 25.34 -5.28
CA LYS A 332 -4.16 24.19 -4.97
C LYS A 332 -3.36 22.88 -5.00
N LEU A 333 -3.50 22.07 -3.96
CA LEU A 333 -2.92 20.72 -3.86
C LEU A 333 -4.05 19.70 -3.99
N SER A 334 -3.92 18.75 -4.91
CA SER A 334 -4.89 17.67 -5.12
C SER A 334 -4.48 16.44 -4.34
N TYR A 335 -5.38 15.89 -3.52
CA TYR A 335 -5.20 14.65 -2.75
C TYR A 335 -5.95 13.46 -3.40
N GLY A 336 -6.30 13.58 -4.68
CA GLY A 336 -7.13 12.60 -5.38
C GLY A 336 -8.61 12.85 -5.08
N TRP A 337 -9.05 12.56 -3.86
CA TRP A 337 -10.46 12.70 -3.44
C TRP A 337 -10.93 14.14 -3.31
N TYR A 338 -10.05 15.03 -2.88
CA TYR A 338 -10.35 16.42 -2.62
C TYR A 338 -9.15 17.28 -2.99
N ASN A 339 -9.38 18.59 -3.05
CA ASN A 339 -8.34 19.58 -3.19
C ASN A 339 -8.22 20.41 -1.91
N TYR A 340 -7.00 20.74 -1.53
CA TYR A 340 -6.68 21.67 -0.45
C TYR A 340 -6.22 23.00 -1.05
N TYR A 341 -6.75 24.09 -0.50
CA TYR A 341 -6.53 25.45 -1.00
C TYR A 341 -5.75 26.26 0.04
N PRO A 342 -4.42 26.39 -0.09
CA PRO A 342 -3.60 26.98 0.97
C PRO A 342 -3.82 28.49 1.15
N THR A 343 -4.32 29.18 0.13
CA THR A 343 -4.49 30.64 0.12
C THR A 343 -5.92 31.03 -0.28
N LEU A 344 -6.34 32.23 0.15
CA LEU A 344 -7.66 32.77 -0.20
C LEU A 344 -7.81 32.93 -1.73
N SER A 345 -6.77 33.39 -2.42
CA SER A 345 -6.79 33.56 -3.87
C SER A 345 -7.04 32.24 -4.61
N ALA A 346 -6.35 31.16 -4.22
CA ALA A 346 -6.58 29.84 -4.80
C ALA A 346 -8.00 29.33 -4.49
N ALA A 347 -8.49 29.58 -3.27
CA ALA A 347 -9.80 29.14 -2.80
C ALA A 347 -10.96 29.84 -3.56
N GLN A 348 -10.86 31.16 -3.74
CA GLN A 348 -11.88 31.97 -4.43
C GLN A 348 -12.04 31.59 -5.89
N ALA A 349 -10.96 31.19 -6.57
CA ALA A 349 -11.01 30.71 -7.96
C ALA A 349 -11.94 29.49 -8.13
N ASP A 350 -12.10 28.68 -7.07
CA ASP A 350 -12.97 27.50 -7.05
C ASP A 350 -14.22 27.70 -6.17
N GLY A 351 -14.59 28.95 -5.86
CA GLY A 351 -15.85 29.30 -5.18
C GLY A 351 -15.86 29.12 -3.66
N LEU A 352 -14.69 29.02 -3.01
CA LEU A 352 -14.55 28.94 -1.56
C LEU A 352 -14.31 30.32 -0.93
N GLN A 353 -14.71 30.51 0.32
CA GLN A 353 -14.74 31.84 0.97
C GLN A 353 -13.55 32.11 1.90
N ALA A 354 -12.70 31.12 2.17
CA ALA A 354 -11.56 31.22 3.08
C ALA A 354 -10.33 30.46 2.57
N ALA A 355 -9.15 30.82 3.09
CA ALA A 355 -7.94 30.02 2.92
C ALA A 355 -8.01 28.73 3.75
N HIS A 356 -7.18 27.75 3.41
CA HIS A 356 -7.08 26.44 4.06
C HIS A 356 -8.34 25.56 3.97
N MET A 357 -9.22 25.87 3.02
CA MET A 357 -10.44 25.11 2.76
C MET A 357 -10.15 23.84 1.96
N LEU A 358 -11.05 22.88 2.06
CA LEU A 358 -11.09 21.64 1.29
C LEU A 358 -12.30 21.66 0.35
N LYS A 359 -12.16 21.10 -0.85
CA LYS A 359 -13.28 20.89 -1.78
C LYS A 359 -13.21 19.50 -2.37
N ALA A 360 -14.34 18.80 -2.42
CA ALA A 360 -14.43 17.51 -3.08
C ALA A 360 -13.92 17.59 -4.52
N ASN A 361 -13.19 16.57 -4.95
CA ASN A 361 -12.91 16.30 -6.34
C ASN A 361 -13.90 15.24 -6.81
N THR A 362 -15.03 15.71 -7.32
CA THR A 362 -16.18 14.86 -7.69
C THR A 362 -15.89 13.93 -8.86
N ASP A 363 -14.85 14.25 -9.64
CA ASP A 363 -14.48 13.48 -10.83
C ASP A 363 -13.72 12.22 -10.47
N SER A 364 -12.97 12.19 -9.36
CA SER A 364 -12.17 11.04 -8.94
C SER A 364 -13.03 9.88 -8.46
N ALA A 365 -12.70 8.66 -8.85
CA ALA A 365 -13.42 7.48 -8.39
C ALA A 365 -12.51 6.27 -8.18
N THR A 366 -13.03 5.27 -7.47
CA THR A 366 -12.39 3.97 -7.24
C THR A 366 -13.44 2.85 -7.31
N ILE A 367 -12.98 1.60 -7.34
CA ILE A 367 -13.83 0.43 -7.04
C ILE A 367 -13.31 -0.21 -5.75
N ILE A 368 -14.18 -0.39 -4.78
CA ILE A 368 -13.90 -1.17 -3.57
C ILE A 368 -14.55 -2.56 -3.67
N ARG A 369 -13.85 -3.56 -3.15
CA ARG A 369 -14.37 -4.90 -2.87
C ARG A 369 -14.72 -4.97 -1.39
N GLY A 370 -15.91 -5.46 -1.08
CA GLY A 370 -16.36 -5.65 0.30
C GLY A 370 -15.54 -6.70 1.05
N ASN A 371 -15.63 -6.70 2.37
CA ASN A 371 -14.88 -7.51 3.32
C ASN A 371 -15.08 -9.02 3.11
N LYS A 372 -16.27 -9.44 2.68
CA LYS A 372 -16.57 -10.85 2.36
C LYS A 372 -16.00 -11.24 0.99
N GLY A 373 -15.61 -10.26 0.19
CA GLY A 373 -14.98 -10.44 -1.10
C GLY A 373 -15.94 -10.78 -2.24
N ASN A 374 -17.25 -10.66 -2.03
CA ASN A 374 -18.30 -11.01 -2.99
C ASN A 374 -19.25 -9.86 -3.37
N SER A 375 -19.17 -8.71 -2.69
CA SER A 375 -19.82 -7.45 -3.08
C SER A 375 -18.79 -6.40 -3.48
N TYR A 376 -19.24 -5.40 -4.25
CA TYR A 376 -18.37 -4.36 -4.79
C TYR A 376 -19.11 -3.04 -4.86
N ALA A 377 -18.38 -1.93 -4.77
CA ALA A 377 -18.95 -0.61 -5.01
C ALA A 377 -18.01 0.27 -5.82
N ARG A 378 -18.56 0.98 -6.80
CA ARG A 378 -17.92 2.17 -7.35
C ARG A 378 -18.18 3.31 -6.39
N LEU A 379 -17.15 4.09 -6.10
CA LEU A 379 -17.18 5.11 -5.06
C LEU A 379 -16.57 6.41 -5.57
N HIS A 380 -17.21 7.54 -5.28
CA HIS A 380 -16.62 8.88 -5.40
C HIS A 380 -16.96 9.79 -4.22
N LEU A 381 -16.12 10.80 -3.97
CA LEU A 381 -16.42 11.83 -2.99
C LEU A 381 -17.29 12.90 -3.65
N LYS A 382 -18.55 12.97 -3.24
CA LYS A 382 -19.55 13.87 -3.82
C LYS A 382 -19.46 15.29 -3.27
N ASP A 383 -19.21 15.44 -1.97
CA ASP A 383 -19.19 16.77 -1.35
C ASP A 383 -18.33 16.83 -0.07
N VAL A 384 -17.79 18.03 0.19
CA VAL A 384 -17.19 18.42 1.48
C VAL A 384 -17.82 19.76 1.87
N LYS A 385 -18.77 19.71 2.79
CA LYS A 385 -19.54 20.87 3.23
C LYS A 385 -19.05 21.39 4.57
N TYR A 386 -18.72 22.67 4.65
CA TYR A 386 -18.40 23.33 5.91
C TYR A 386 -19.67 23.81 6.61
N ALA A 387 -19.69 23.71 7.94
CA ALA A 387 -20.75 24.28 8.77
C ALA A 387 -20.76 25.82 8.69
N ASP A 388 -19.57 26.43 8.62
CA ASP A 388 -19.37 27.83 8.28
C ASP A 388 -18.41 27.93 7.08
N PRO A 389 -18.89 28.32 5.89
CA PRO A 389 -18.09 28.35 4.67
C PRO A 389 -16.98 29.42 4.69
N SER A 390 -17.01 30.35 5.65
CA SER A 390 -15.99 31.38 5.86
C SER A 390 -14.91 30.95 6.87
N ASN A 391 -15.06 29.78 7.50
CA ASN A 391 -14.17 29.29 8.55
C ASN A 391 -13.67 27.87 8.25
N ALA A 392 -12.42 27.76 7.84
CA ALA A 392 -11.75 26.48 7.54
C ALA A 392 -11.59 25.55 8.75
N SER A 393 -11.83 26.03 9.97
CA SER A 393 -11.83 25.21 11.20
C SER A 393 -13.23 24.79 11.64
N SER A 394 -14.28 25.21 10.92
CA SER A 394 -15.64 24.75 11.20
C SER A 394 -15.80 23.26 10.87
N ALA A 395 -16.78 22.62 11.49
CA ALA A 395 -17.08 21.22 11.24
C ALA A 395 -17.33 20.99 9.73
N THR A 396 -16.85 19.86 9.21
CA THR A 396 -17.08 19.46 7.82
C THR A 396 -17.99 18.24 7.76
N THR A 397 -18.83 18.16 6.74
CA THR A 397 -19.59 16.96 6.39
C THR A 397 -19.10 16.45 5.05
N TRP A 398 -18.59 15.22 5.04
CA TRP A 398 -18.07 14.53 3.87
C TRP A 398 -19.13 13.57 3.36
N THR A 399 -19.52 13.69 2.09
CA THR A 399 -20.54 12.81 1.50
C THR A 399 -19.92 12.00 0.38
N PHE A 400 -19.92 10.68 0.57
CA PHE A 400 -19.56 9.72 -0.45
C PHE A 400 -20.82 9.23 -1.16
N GLU A 401 -20.71 8.96 -2.46
CA GLU A 401 -21.75 8.31 -3.24
C GLU A 401 -21.23 7.00 -3.82
N PHE A 402 -22.11 5.99 -3.80
CA PHE A 402 -21.82 4.61 -4.17
C PHE A 402 -22.83 4.11 -5.19
N ASP A 403 -22.31 3.40 -6.18
CA ASP A 403 -23.09 2.42 -6.93
C ASP A 403 -22.60 1.03 -6.56
N ILE A 404 -23.48 0.20 -6.02
CA ILE A 404 -23.16 -1.07 -5.37
C ILE A 404 -23.63 -2.23 -6.24
N GLN A 405 -22.72 -3.17 -6.45
CA GLN A 405 -22.94 -4.52 -6.95
C GLN A 405 -23.07 -5.44 -5.74
N PRO A 406 -24.29 -5.85 -5.35
CA PRO A 406 -24.50 -6.67 -4.16
C PRO A 406 -23.80 -8.03 -4.26
N ALA A 407 -23.61 -8.66 -3.10
CA ALA A 407 -23.17 -10.04 -3.04
C ALA A 407 -24.08 -10.95 -3.89
N LYS A 408 -23.46 -11.85 -4.66
CA LYS A 408 -24.16 -12.92 -5.39
C LYS A 408 -24.60 -14.04 -4.46
#